data_AF-A0A536ZZJ0-F1
#
_entry.id   AF-A0A536ZZJ0-F1
#
_cell.length_a   1.000
_cell.length_b   1.000
_cell.length_c   1.000
_cell.angle_alpha   90.00
_cell.angle_beta   90.00
_cell.angle_gamma   90.00
#
_symmetry.space_group_name_H-M   'P 1'
#
loop_
_entity.id
_entity.type
_entity.pdbx_description
1 polymer ?
#
loop_
_entity_poly.entity_id
_entity_poly.type
_entity_poly.pdbx_seq_one_letter_code
_entity_poly.pdbx_strand_id
1 'polypeptide(L)'
;MRGIIRQKAEFPVLPDLRNLGTILRILLAVNALALVAAFAREQHWNALPNEWIALTSYVEPYLLFELAVLWLAAPWLSRQSYSAGVIVIALVTIIVGIAVHMLIERLLPGQAGSLPRQLVFGLAMALVLISYFQLRIKALSPAITEARLQALQARIRPHFLFNSINAVLSLVRSE
;
A
#
# COMPACT_ATOMS: atom_id res chain seq x y z
N MET A 1 6.40 -21.70 34.22
CA MET A 1 6.09 -22.33 32.92
C MET A 1 6.37 -21.31 31.82
N ARG A 2 7.51 -21.42 31.13
CA ARG A 2 7.90 -20.52 30.03
C ARG A 2 7.16 -20.93 28.76
N GLY A 3 6.42 -20.02 28.15
CA GLY A 3 5.63 -20.28 26.94
C GLY A 3 6.50 -20.75 25.78
N ILE A 4 6.27 -21.99 25.32
CA ILE A 4 6.94 -22.64 24.19
C ILE A 4 6.26 -22.21 22.88
N ILE A 5 6.07 -20.90 22.68
CA ILE A 5 5.66 -20.37 21.38
C ILE A 5 6.84 -19.56 20.88
N ARG A 6 7.73 -20.22 20.12
CA ARG A 6 8.64 -19.53 19.20
C ARG A 6 7.76 -18.81 18.18
N GLN A 7 7.40 -17.55 18.46
CA GLN A 7 6.88 -16.67 17.43
C GLN A 7 7.95 -16.61 16.34
N LYS A 8 7.67 -17.26 15.21
CA LYS A 8 8.49 -17.14 14.01
C LYS A 8 8.49 -15.65 13.68
N ALA A 9 9.64 -14.98 13.78
CA ALA A 9 9.73 -13.57 13.44
C ALA A 9 9.06 -13.37 12.07
N GLU A 10 7.97 -12.60 12.04
CA GLU A 10 7.30 -12.28 10.79
C GLU A 10 8.30 -11.48 9.96
N PHE A 11 8.92 -12.15 8.99
CA PHE A 11 9.81 -11.49 8.07
C PHE A 11 9.01 -10.39 7.37
N PRO A 12 9.57 -9.17 7.26
CA PRO A 12 8.90 -8.11 6.52
C PRO A 12 8.61 -8.61 5.11
N VAL A 13 7.37 -8.45 4.67
CA VAL A 13 6.92 -8.82 3.31
C VAL A 13 6.66 -7.54 2.54
N LEU A 14 7.02 -7.53 1.27
CA LEU A 14 6.71 -6.40 0.37
C LEU A 14 5.19 -6.32 0.16
N PRO A 15 4.64 -5.10 -0.01
CA PRO A 15 3.24 -4.96 -0.35
C PRO A 15 2.93 -5.64 -1.69
N ASP A 16 1.74 -6.21 -1.82
CA ASP A 16 1.27 -6.75 -3.09
C ASP A 16 0.93 -5.60 -4.05
N LEU A 17 1.81 -5.37 -5.01
CA LEU A 17 1.72 -4.29 -6.00
C LEU A 17 0.70 -4.58 -7.11
N ARG A 18 0.14 -5.79 -7.19
CA ARG A 18 -0.97 -6.10 -8.11
C ARG A 18 -2.34 -5.95 -7.45
N ASN A 19 -2.38 -5.84 -6.13
CA ASN A 19 -3.62 -5.63 -5.40
C ASN A 19 -4.17 -4.21 -5.69
N LEU A 20 -5.39 -4.14 -6.22
CA LEU A 20 -6.05 -2.88 -6.53
C LEU A 20 -6.17 -1.95 -5.31
N GLY A 21 -6.36 -2.52 -4.12
CA GLY A 21 -6.39 -1.76 -2.87
C GLY A 21 -5.03 -1.20 -2.46
N THR A 22 -3.92 -1.84 -2.82
CA THR A 22 -2.57 -1.27 -2.63
C THR A 22 -2.38 -0.10 -3.59
N ILE A 23 -2.68 -0.31 -4.88
CA ILE A 23 -2.58 0.71 -5.93
C ILE A 23 -3.41 1.95 -5.57
N LEU A 24 -4.68 1.76 -5.18
CA LEU A 24 -5.56 2.87 -4.79
C LEU A 24 -5.02 3.66 -3.60
N ARG A 25 -4.44 3.00 -2.60
CA ARG A 25 -3.83 3.68 -1.45
C ARG A 25 -2.60 4.48 -1.84
N ILE A 26 -1.79 3.98 -2.77
CA ILE A 26 -0.65 4.71 -3.31
C ILE A 26 -1.14 5.96 -4.03
N LEU A 27 -2.10 5.81 -4.96
CA LEU A 27 -2.70 6.91 -5.71
C LEU A 27 -3.26 7.99 -4.77
N LEU A 28 -4.07 7.59 -3.79
CA LEU A 28 -4.65 8.50 -2.80
C LEU A 28 -3.57 9.20 -1.96
N ALA A 29 -2.54 8.48 -1.51
CA ALA A 29 -1.48 9.07 -0.69
C ALA A 29 -0.66 10.11 -1.47
N VAL A 30 -0.30 9.81 -2.73
CA VAL A 30 0.45 10.73 -3.58
C VAL A 30 -0.40 11.94 -3.96
N ASN A 31 -1.67 11.74 -4.34
CA ASN A 31 -2.58 12.83 -4.67
C ASN A 31 -2.89 13.71 -3.45
N ALA A 32 -3.04 13.11 -2.26
CA ALA A 32 -3.19 13.87 -1.01
C ALA A 32 -1.94 14.71 -0.71
N LEU A 33 -0.73 14.16 -0.93
CA LEU A 33 0.50 14.93 -0.78
C LEU A 33 0.59 16.08 -1.80
N ALA A 34 0.17 15.84 -3.05
CA ALA A 34 0.10 16.88 -4.07
C ALA A 34 -0.89 17.99 -3.69
N LEU A 35 -2.03 17.63 -3.08
CA LEU A 35 -3.01 18.59 -2.58
C LEU A 35 -2.47 19.40 -1.40
N VAL A 36 -1.77 18.76 -0.46
CA VAL A 36 -1.10 19.46 0.65
C VAL A 36 -0.02 20.40 0.12
N ALA A 37 0.73 19.99 -0.91
CA ALA A 37 1.72 20.85 -1.57
C ALA A 37 1.06 22.03 -2.30
N ALA A 38 -0.08 21.83 -2.96
CA ALA A 38 -0.85 22.91 -3.59
C ALA A 38 -1.33 23.91 -2.53
N PHE A 39 -1.91 23.42 -1.43
CA PHE A 39 -2.38 24.25 -0.32
C PHE A 39 -1.24 25.04 0.35
N ALA A 40 -0.04 24.47 0.43
CA ALA A 40 1.14 25.17 0.96
C ALA A 40 1.70 26.23 0.02
N ARG A 41 1.44 26.12 -1.30
CA ARG A 41 1.92 27.05 -2.33
C ARG A 41 0.94 28.17 -2.61
N GLU A 42 -0.36 27.88 -2.65
CA GLU A 42 -1.40 28.82 -3.02
C GLU A 42 -2.24 29.22 -1.80
N GLN A 43 -2.27 30.52 -1.51
CA GLN A 43 -2.99 31.08 -0.37
C GLN A 43 -4.47 31.36 -0.67
N HIS A 44 -4.83 31.45 -1.96
CA HIS A 44 -6.18 31.78 -2.37
C HIS A 44 -6.99 30.53 -2.70
N TRP A 45 -8.14 30.39 -2.03
CA TRP A 45 -9.06 29.26 -2.21
C TRP A 45 -9.56 29.08 -3.65
N ASN A 46 -9.67 30.17 -4.42
CA ASN A 46 -10.13 30.15 -5.80
C ASN A 46 -9.08 29.64 -6.79
N ALA A 47 -7.78 29.77 -6.49
CA ALA A 47 -6.69 29.34 -7.34
C ALA A 47 -6.17 27.93 -6.98
N LEU A 48 -6.51 27.43 -5.79
CA LEU A 48 -6.08 26.11 -5.30
C LEU A 48 -6.40 24.94 -6.26
N PRO A 49 -7.60 24.84 -6.86
CA PRO A 49 -7.89 23.75 -7.81
C PRO A 49 -6.96 23.77 -9.02
N ASN A 50 -6.60 24.95 -9.53
CA ASN A 50 -5.72 25.10 -10.68
C ASN A 50 -4.29 24.69 -10.34
N GLU A 51 -3.78 25.08 -9.17
CA GLU A 51 -2.45 24.69 -8.70
C GLU A 51 -2.38 23.17 -8.44
N TRP A 52 -3.43 22.59 -7.85
CA TRP A 52 -3.49 21.15 -7.63
C TRP A 52 -3.52 20.37 -8.95
N ILE A 53 -4.31 20.82 -9.93
CA ILE A 53 -4.31 20.22 -11.28
C ILE A 53 -2.93 20.35 -11.91
N ALA A 54 -2.28 21.51 -11.84
CA ALA A 54 -0.94 21.72 -12.41
C ALA A 54 0.11 20.77 -11.79
N LEU A 55 0.10 20.60 -10.47
CA LEU A 55 0.99 19.65 -9.79
C LEU A 55 0.68 18.20 -10.18
N THR A 56 -0.60 17.83 -10.21
CA THR A 56 -1.04 16.46 -10.48
C THR A 56 -0.81 16.09 -11.94
N SER A 57 -0.98 17.02 -12.88
CA SER A 57 -0.65 16.80 -14.30
C SER A 57 0.80 16.40 -14.52
N TYR A 58 1.72 16.83 -13.65
CA TYR A 58 3.12 16.40 -13.69
C TYR A 58 3.34 15.06 -12.96
N VAL A 59 2.80 14.93 -11.75
CA VAL A 59 3.06 13.78 -10.86
C VAL A 59 2.32 12.51 -11.27
N GLU A 60 1.09 12.63 -11.77
CA GLU A 60 0.22 11.51 -12.11
C GLU A 60 0.76 10.64 -13.25
N PRO A 61 1.20 11.17 -14.42
CA PRO A 61 1.74 10.31 -15.48
C PRO A 61 3.02 9.59 -15.05
N TYR A 62 3.86 10.24 -14.23
CA TYR A 62 5.02 9.62 -13.61
C TYR A 62 4.61 8.45 -12.70
N LEU A 63 3.65 8.69 -11.80
CA LEU A 63 3.17 7.71 -10.84
C LEU A 63 2.51 6.50 -11.54
N LEU A 64 1.68 6.75 -12.54
CA LEU A 64 1.01 5.69 -13.30
C LEU A 64 2.02 4.83 -14.07
N PHE A 65 3.05 5.44 -14.66
CA PHE A 65 4.09 4.70 -15.36
C PHE A 65 4.94 3.87 -14.40
N GLU A 66 5.32 4.44 -13.25
CA GLU A 66 6.05 3.71 -12.20
C GLU A 66 5.22 2.52 -11.68
N LEU A 67 3.93 2.73 -11.39
CA LEU A 67 3.02 1.67 -10.96
C LEU A 67 2.86 0.59 -12.03
N ALA A 68 2.81 0.95 -13.31
CA ALA A 68 2.75 -0.03 -14.40
C ALA A 68 4.03 -0.88 -14.47
N VAL A 69 5.21 -0.26 -14.36
CA VAL A 69 6.50 -0.97 -14.32
C VAL A 69 6.57 -1.91 -13.11
N LEU A 70 6.19 -1.41 -11.93
CA LEU A 70 6.16 -2.20 -10.70
C LEU A 70 5.13 -3.33 -10.75
N TRP A 71 3.98 -3.10 -11.38
CA TRP A 71 2.94 -4.11 -11.58
C TRP A 71 3.43 -5.26 -12.46
N LEU A 72 4.17 -4.94 -13.55
CA LEU A 72 4.82 -5.94 -14.41
C LEU A 72 5.92 -6.70 -13.66
N ALA A 73 6.71 -6.00 -12.84
CA ALA A 73 7.77 -6.59 -12.05
C ALA A 73 7.26 -7.39 -10.84
N ALA A 74 6.00 -7.20 -10.42
CA ALA A 74 5.45 -7.75 -9.18
C ALA A 74 5.57 -9.28 -9.02
N PRO A 75 5.33 -10.13 -10.05
CA PRO A 75 5.50 -11.58 -9.92
C PRO A 75 6.94 -12.02 -9.67
N TRP A 76 7.91 -11.24 -10.16
CA TRP A 76 9.33 -11.49 -9.92
C TRP A 76 9.74 -10.94 -8.54
N LEU A 77 9.24 -9.74 -8.19
CA LEU A 77 9.52 -9.05 -6.94
C LEU A 77 9.01 -9.81 -5.71
N SER A 78 7.86 -10.50 -5.83
CA SER A 78 7.28 -11.32 -4.76
C SER A 78 8.15 -12.52 -4.37
N ARG A 79 9.09 -12.92 -5.24
CA ARG A 79 10.05 -14.01 -5.00
C ARG A 79 11.34 -13.52 -4.32
N GLN A 80 11.54 -12.21 -4.23
CA GLN A 80 12.74 -11.60 -3.68
C GLN A 80 12.64 -11.42 -2.17
N SER A 81 13.79 -11.27 -1.51
CA SER A 81 13.83 -10.84 -0.12
C SER A 81 13.33 -9.40 0.01
N TYR A 82 12.86 -9.03 1.20
CA TYR A 82 12.36 -7.68 1.46
C TYR A 82 13.40 -6.61 1.11
N SER A 83 14.65 -6.76 1.56
CA SER A 83 15.71 -5.79 1.29
C SER A 83 16.00 -5.66 -0.21
N ALA A 84 16.04 -6.77 -0.94
CA ALA A 84 16.23 -6.75 -2.39
C ALA A 84 15.07 -6.02 -3.09
N GLY A 85 13.82 -6.26 -2.66
CA GLY A 85 12.69 -5.59 -3.28
C GLY A 85 12.60 -4.10 -2.96
N VAL A 86 12.99 -3.65 -1.77
CA VAL A 86 13.12 -2.21 -1.46
C VAL A 86 14.14 -1.54 -2.38
N ILE A 87 15.30 -2.19 -2.58
CA ILE A 87 16.33 -1.68 -3.49
C ILE A 87 15.80 -1.61 -4.92
N VAL A 88 15.09 -2.65 -5.39
CA VAL A 88 14.51 -2.66 -6.73
C VAL A 88 13.46 -1.56 -6.90
N ILE A 89 12.58 -1.36 -5.92
CA ILE A 89 11.59 -0.27 -5.96
C ILE A 89 12.32 1.07 -6.08
N ALA A 90 13.33 1.33 -5.22
CA ALA A 90 14.11 2.56 -5.27
C ALA A 90 14.81 2.76 -6.63
N LEU A 91 15.38 1.70 -7.20
CA LEU A 91 15.99 1.74 -8.53
C LEU A 91 14.97 2.04 -9.62
N VAL A 92 13.79 1.42 -9.57
CA VAL A 92 12.69 1.70 -10.51
C VAL A 92 12.24 3.16 -10.38
N THR A 93 12.05 3.67 -9.17
CA THR A 93 11.71 5.08 -8.90
C THR A 93 12.74 6.02 -9.55
N ILE A 94 14.03 5.72 -9.42
CA ILE A 94 15.13 6.52 -10.02
C ILE A 94 15.11 6.45 -11.54
N ILE A 95 15.07 5.24 -12.12
CA ILE A 95 15.12 5.03 -13.57
C ILE A 95 13.91 5.66 -14.24
N VAL A 96 12.72 5.43 -13.70
CA VAL A 96 11.47 6.03 -14.19
C VAL A 96 11.51 7.54 -14.02
N GLY A 97 12.07 8.05 -12.92
CA GLY A 97 12.20 9.49 -12.67
C GLY A 97 13.08 10.18 -13.71
N ILE A 98 14.24 9.59 -14.00
CA ILE A 98 15.14 10.08 -15.04
C ILE A 98 14.48 9.99 -16.41
N ALA A 99 13.85 8.86 -16.75
CA ALA A 99 13.23 8.65 -18.05
C ALA A 99 12.10 9.66 -18.32
N VAL A 100 11.21 9.88 -17.34
CA VAL A 100 10.12 10.84 -17.44
C VAL A 100 10.66 12.27 -17.50
N HIS A 101 11.64 12.62 -16.67
CA HIS A 101 12.27 13.94 -16.71
C HIS A 101 12.88 14.24 -18.09
N MET A 102 13.64 13.29 -18.66
CA MET A 102 14.20 13.42 -20.01
C MET A 102 13.12 13.53 -21.09
N LEU A 103 12.03 12.77 -20.95
CA LEU A 103 10.90 12.84 -21.88
C LEU A 103 10.22 14.23 -21.83
N ILE A 104 10.02 14.77 -20.63
CA ILE A 104 9.41 16.09 -20.45
C ILE A 104 10.33 17.19 -20.99
N GLU A 105 11.64 17.17 -20.69
CA GLU A 105 12.59 18.12 -21.29
C GLU A 105 12.61 18.05 -22.82
N ARG A 106 12.43 16.85 -23.39
CA ARG A 106 12.39 16.68 -24.86
C ARG A 106 11.11 17.23 -25.49
N LEU A 107 9.97 17.08 -24.81
CA LEU A 107 8.66 17.49 -25.32
C LEU A 107 8.32 18.96 -25.00
N LEU A 108 8.74 19.43 -23.82
CA LEU A 108 8.54 20.79 -23.30
C LEU A 108 9.85 21.31 -22.68
N PRO A 109 10.80 21.77 -23.51
CA PRO A 109 12.10 22.23 -23.04
C PRO A 109 11.98 23.32 -21.96
N GLY A 110 12.71 23.15 -20.86
CA GLY A 110 12.74 24.08 -19.72
C GLY A 110 11.58 23.96 -18.74
N GLN A 111 10.66 23.01 -18.96
CA GLN A 111 9.50 22.81 -18.07
C GLN A 111 9.63 21.60 -17.14
N ALA A 112 10.69 20.78 -17.25
CA ALA A 112 10.83 19.59 -16.40
C ALA A 112 11.31 19.93 -14.98
N GLY A 113 11.78 21.15 -14.70
CA GLY A 113 12.20 21.57 -13.38
C GLY A 113 13.48 20.87 -12.89
N SER A 114 13.58 20.61 -11.58
CA SER A 114 14.80 20.08 -10.95
C SER A 114 14.74 18.56 -10.77
N LEU A 115 15.55 17.81 -11.53
CA LEU A 115 15.68 16.35 -11.41
C LEU A 115 16.06 15.89 -9.98
N PRO A 116 17.08 16.47 -9.31
CA PRO A 116 17.44 16.04 -7.95
C PRO A 116 16.28 16.17 -6.97
N ARG A 117 15.51 17.26 -7.08
CA ARG A 117 14.33 17.49 -6.23
C ARG A 117 13.27 16.41 -6.46
N GLN A 118 13.00 16.06 -7.72
CA GLN A 118 12.04 15.02 -8.08
C GLN A 118 12.43 13.65 -7.55
N LEU A 119 13.70 13.27 -7.72
CA LEU A 119 14.22 11.99 -7.21
C LEU A 119 14.14 11.91 -5.68
N VAL A 120 14.49 12.98 -4.98
CA VAL A 120 14.39 13.04 -3.51
C VAL A 120 12.94 12.87 -3.05
N PHE A 121 11.98 13.58 -3.68
CA PHE A 121 10.57 13.43 -3.32
C PHE A 121 10.02 12.03 -3.66
N GLY A 122 10.35 11.48 -4.83
CA GLY A 122 9.94 10.14 -5.24
C GLY A 122 10.43 9.07 -4.27
N LEU A 123 11.73 9.10 -3.95
CA LEU A 123 12.34 8.16 -3.00
C LEU A 123 11.79 8.31 -1.58
N ALA A 124 11.60 9.56 -1.11
CA ALA A 124 11.00 9.82 0.19
C ALA A 124 9.56 9.26 0.25
N MET A 125 8.77 9.47 -0.79
CA MET A 125 7.41 8.96 -0.87
C MET A 125 7.38 7.43 -0.93
N ALA A 126 8.26 6.80 -1.71
CA ALA A 126 8.40 5.35 -1.76
C ALA A 126 8.74 4.78 -0.38
N LEU A 127 9.68 5.40 0.34
CA LEU A 127 10.05 5.00 1.70
C LEU A 127 8.87 5.12 2.69
N VAL A 128 8.13 6.23 2.65
CA VAL A 128 6.95 6.45 3.48
C VAL A 128 5.89 5.38 3.19
N LEU A 129 5.60 5.10 1.92
CA LEU A 129 4.60 4.10 1.53
C LEU A 129 5.02 2.69 1.94
N ILE A 130 6.28 2.30 1.70
CA ILE A 130 6.81 1.00 2.13
C ILE A 130 6.67 0.86 3.65
N SER A 131 7.03 1.90 4.41
CA SER A 131 6.92 1.91 5.87
C SER A 131 5.46 1.82 6.34
N TYR A 132 4.56 2.58 5.70
CA TYR A 132 3.12 2.53 5.96
C TYR A 132 2.55 1.12 5.74
N PHE A 133 2.87 0.49 4.60
CA PHE A 133 2.38 -0.85 4.31
C PHE A 133 2.93 -1.89 5.28
N GLN A 134 4.18 -1.75 5.72
CA GLN A 134 4.72 -2.62 6.77
C GLN A 134 3.98 -2.47 8.10
N LEU A 135 3.76 -1.25 8.56
CA LEU A 135 3.01 -0.99 9.79
C LEU A 135 1.59 -1.55 9.70
N ARG A 136 0.96 -1.41 8.52
CA ARG A 136 -0.37 -1.96 8.25
C ARG A 136 -0.40 -3.48 8.30
N ILE A 137 0.58 -4.16 7.70
CA ILE A 137 0.67 -5.64 7.75
C ILE A 137 0.84 -6.10 9.19
N LYS A 138 1.73 -5.46 9.95
CA LYS A 138 1.96 -5.78 11.37
C LYS A 138 0.70 -5.57 12.23
N ALA A 139 -0.05 -4.50 11.99
CA ALA A 139 -1.27 -4.20 12.72
C ALA A 139 -2.43 -5.17 12.40
N LEU A 140 -2.48 -5.72 11.18
CA LEU A 140 -3.57 -6.60 10.73
C LEU A 140 -3.30 -8.10 10.96
N SER A 141 -2.04 -8.51 11.15
CA SER A 141 -1.70 -9.92 11.37
C SER A 141 -2.43 -10.58 12.56
N PRO A 142 -2.56 -9.92 13.74
CA PRO A 142 -3.25 -10.50 14.88
C PRO A 142 -4.73 -10.78 14.60
N ALA A 143 -5.44 -9.81 14.01
CA ALA A 143 -6.87 -9.93 13.71
C ALA A 143 -7.16 -11.05 12.70
N ILE A 144 -6.29 -11.21 11.68
CA ILE A 144 -6.42 -12.30 10.69
C ILE A 144 -6.19 -13.66 11.36
N THR A 145 -5.22 -13.74 12.27
CA THR A 145 -4.91 -14.96 13.01
C THR A 145 -6.08 -15.38 13.91
N GLU A 146 -6.69 -14.44 14.62
CA GLU A 146 -7.88 -14.68 15.46
C GLU A 146 -9.10 -15.10 14.63
N ALA A 147 -9.38 -14.40 13.52
CA ALA A 147 -10.49 -14.75 12.64
C ALA A 147 -10.34 -16.17 12.05
N ARG A 148 -9.11 -16.56 11.68
CA ARG A 148 -8.81 -17.93 11.22
C ARG A 148 -9.03 -18.96 12.33
N LEU A 149 -8.64 -18.66 13.56
CA LEU A 149 -8.87 -19.53 14.72
C LEU A 149 -10.36 -19.69 15.01
N GLN A 150 -11.14 -18.62 14.96
CA GLN A 150 -12.59 -18.68 15.13
C GLN A 150 -13.26 -19.51 14.04
N ALA A 151 -12.88 -19.32 12.77
CA ALA A 151 -13.38 -20.11 11.65
C ALA A 151 -13.01 -21.59 11.77
N LEU A 152 -11.80 -21.90 12.26
CA LEU A 152 -11.36 -23.27 12.48
C LEU A 152 -12.10 -23.91 13.67
N GLN A 153 -12.29 -23.18 14.77
CA GLN A 153 -13.09 -23.63 15.91
C GLN A 153 -14.54 -23.91 15.52
N ALA A 154 -15.14 -23.06 14.66
CA ALA A 154 -16.48 -23.27 14.13
C ALA A 154 -16.58 -24.55 13.27
N ARG A 155 -15.52 -24.89 12.52
CA ARG A 155 -15.46 -26.16 11.77
C ARG A 155 -15.18 -27.39 12.64
N ILE A 156 -14.40 -27.26 13.71
CA ILE A 156 -14.00 -28.37 14.59
C ILE A 156 -15.06 -28.67 15.66
N ARG A 157 -15.84 -27.68 16.10
CA ARG A 157 -16.96 -27.85 17.04
C ARG A 157 -18.30 -27.53 16.38
N PRO A 158 -18.81 -28.40 15.48
CA PRO A 158 -20.20 -28.30 15.01
C PRO A 158 -21.20 -28.53 16.16
N HIS A 159 -20.73 -29.16 17.25
CA HIS A 159 -21.49 -29.49 18.46
C HIS A 159 -22.19 -28.28 19.08
N PHE A 160 -21.66 -27.06 18.99
CA PHE A 160 -22.34 -25.90 19.59
C PHE A 160 -23.71 -25.66 18.93
N LEU A 161 -23.80 -25.80 17.60
CA LEU A 161 -25.06 -25.69 16.86
C LEU A 161 -26.02 -26.81 17.25
N PHE A 162 -25.53 -28.05 17.30
CA PHE A 162 -26.34 -29.20 17.72
C PHE A 162 -26.77 -29.10 19.19
N ASN A 163 -25.94 -28.53 20.07
CA ASN A 163 -26.29 -28.25 21.46
C ASN A 163 -27.39 -27.19 21.57
N SER A 164 -27.27 -26.11 20.80
CA SER A 164 -28.29 -25.07 20.80
C SER A 164 -29.63 -25.61 20.30
N ILE A 165 -29.65 -26.43 19.24
CA ILE A 165 -30.87 -27.07 18.73
C ILE A 165 -31.45 -28.03 19.76
N ASN A 166 -30.64 -28.92 20.34
CA ASN A 166 -31.12 -29.88 21.33
C ASN A 166 -31.60 -29.20 22.62
N ALA A 167 -30.95 -28.11 23.05
CA ALA A 167 -31.40 -27.32 24.18
C ALA A 167 -32.75 -26.63 23.91
N VAL A 168 -32.95 -26.08 22.71
CA VAL A 168 -34.24 -25.51 22.29
C VAL A 168 -35.31 -26.61 22.20
N LEU A 169 -34.99 -27.78 21.62
CA LEU A 169 -35.91 -28.91 21.54
C LEU A 169 -36.30 -29.44 22.92
N SER A 170 -35.37 -29.46 23.87
CA SER A 170 -35.64 -29.80 25.27
C SER A 170 -36.59 -28.82 25.92
N LEU A 171 -36.44 -27.52 25.65
CA LEU A 171 -37.29 -26.47 26.23
C LEU A 171 -38.73 -26.55 25.69
N VAL A 172 -38.88 -26.73 24.37
CA VAL A 172 -40.20 -26.85 23.71
C VAL A 172 -40.93 -28.14 24.08
N ARG A 173 -40.20 -29.18 24.50
CA ARG A 173 -40.77 -30.48 24.90
C ARG A 173 -41.10 -30.56 26.40
N SER A 174 -40.60 -29.61 27.19
CA SER A 174 -40.90 -29.48 28.61
C SER A 174 -42.10 -28.57 28.91
N GLU A 175 -42.67 -27.93 27.88
CA GLU A 175 -44.02 -27.37 27.89
C GLU A 175 -45.01 -28.36 27.27
#